data_AF-A0A1W1HZS3-F1
#
_entry.id   AF-A0A1W1HZS3-F1
#
_cell.length_a   1.000
_cell.length_b   1.000
_cell.length_c   1.000
_cell.angle_alpha   90.00
_cell.angle_beta   90.00
_cell.angle_gamma   90.00
#
_symmetry.space_group_name_H-M   'P 1'
#
loop_
_entity.id
_entity.type
_entity.pdbx_description
1 polymer ?
#
loop_
_entity_poly.entity_id
_entity_poly.type
_entity_poly.pdbx_seq_one_letter_code
_entity_poly.pdbx_strand_id
1 'polypeptide(L)'
;MTDQELNRAVQYVIASTSYGRDTVESVLRTGFRELTELALQTTRRFERDSLLEYVAQWTIKQTGQPEPLVREILACAGRWMDEACEEVAARNNDENRSAHDEHGRMN
;
A
#
# COMPACT_ATOMS: atom_id res chain seq x y z
N MET A 1 -0.91 -8.17 0.23
CA MET A 1 0.41 -8.06 -0.44
C MET A 1 1.36 -9.17 0.00
N THR A 2 1.90 -9.90 -0.97
CA THR A 2 2.84 -11.02 -0.81
C THR A 2 4.29 -10.58 -1.05
N ASP A 3 5.24 -11.37 -0.55
CA ASP A 3 6.68 -11.14 -0.77
C ASP A 3 7.06 -11.13 -2.27
N GLN A 4 6.30 -11.87 -3.08
CA GLN A 4 6.47 -11.91 -4.54
C GLN A 4 6.09 -10.58 -5.20
N GLU A 5 5.01 -9.93 -4.77
CA GLU A 5 4.60 -8.63 -5.28
C GLU A 5 5.59 -7.53 -4.88
N LEU A 6 6.09 -7.60 -3.64
CA LEU A 6 7.12 -6.68 -3.16
C LEU A 6 8.40 -6.80 -4.00
N ASN A 7 8.89 -8.03 -4.22
CA ASN A 7 10.07 -8.26 -5.05
C ASN A 7 9.88 -7.73 -6.49
N ARG A 8 8.68 -7.88 -7.06
CA ARG A 8 8.37 -7.36 -8.40
C ARG A 8 8.37 -5.83 -8.43
N ALA A 9 7.79 -5.18 -7.42
CA ALA A 9 7.80 -3.73 -7.29
C ALA A 9 9.23 -3.20 -7.11
N VAL A 10 10.04 -3.85 -6.27
CA VAL A 10 11.46 -3.52 -6.07
C VAL A 10 12.23 -3.56 -7.38
N GLN A 11 12.13 -4.67 -8.15
CA GLN A 11 12.82 -4.80 -9.43
C GLN A 11 12.39 -3.73 -10.44
N TYR A 12 11.09 -3.42 -10.50
CA TYR A 12 10.58 -2.38 -11.39
C TYR A 12 11.08 -0.98 -11.01
N VAL A 13 11.06 -0.63 -9.73
CA VAL A 13 11.53 0.67 -9.25
C VAL A 13 13.03 0.82 -9.47
N ILE A 14 13.83 -0.21 -9.22
CA ILE A 14 15.28 -0.19 -9.50
C ILE A 14 15.51 0.08 -11.00
N ALA A 15 14.77 -0.61 -11.87
CA ALA A 15 14.84 -0.40 -13.31
C ALA A 15 14.42 1.02 -13.74
N SER A 16 13.61 1.71 -12.94
CA SER A 16 13.07 3.04 -13.24
C SER A 16 13.86 4.20 -12.63
N THR A 17 14.47 4.01 -11.45
CA THR A 17 15.03 5.10 -10.63
C THR A 17 16.55 4.98 -10.40
N SER A 18 17.19 3.90 -10.87
CA SER A 18 18.62 3.61 -10.66
C SER A 18 19.08 3.57 -9.20
N TYR A 19 18.16 3.56 -8.23
CA TYR A 19 18.48 3.46 -6.81
C TYR A 19 18.93 2.05 -6.41
N GLY A 20 19.70 1.96 -5.32
CA GLY A 20 20.15 0.69 -4.77
C GLY A 20 18.99 -0.18 -4.29
N ARG A 21 19.08 -1.50 -4.53
CA ARG A 21 18.06 -2.47 -4.13
C ARG A 21 17.69 -2.35 -2.66
N ASP A 22 18.69 -2.29 -1.79
CA ASP A 22 18.49 -2.21 -0.33
C ASP A 22 17.63 -0.99 0.06
N THR A 23 17.92 0.17 -0.54
CA THR A 23 17.15 1.40 -0.31
C THR A 23 15.72 1.26 -0.80
N VAL A 24 15.54 0.79 -2.04
CA VAL A 24 14.21 0.62 -2.64
C VAL A 24 13.38 -0.39 -1.85
N GLU A 25 13.97 -1.52 -1.49
CA GLU A 25 13.33 -2.55 -0.69
C GLU A 25 12.92 -2.04 0.68
N SER A 26 13.79 -1.32 1.38
CA SER A 26 13.49 -0.73 2.69
C SER A 26 12.35 0.29 2.62
N VAL A 27 12.37 1.18 1.62
CA VAL A 27 11.33 2.19 1.39
C VAL A 27 9.99 1.53 1.06
N LEU A 28 9.97 0.62 0.08
CA LEU A 28 8.75 -0.07 -0.32
C LEU A 28 8.19 -0.92 0.81
N ARG A 29 9.02 -1.74 1.46
CA ARG A 29 8.59 -2.62 2.55
C ARG A 29 7.99 -1.82 3.72
N THR A 30 8.59 -0.68 4.05
CA THR A 30 8.09 0.20 5.12
C THR A 30 6.80 0.88 4.71
N GLY A 31 6.74 1.46 3.50
CA GLY A 31 5.56 2.16 3.00
C GLY A 31 4.36 1.23 2.83
N PHE A 32 4.54 0.05 2.21
CA PHE A 32 3.48 -0.94 2.02
C PHE A 32 2.98 -1.56 3.31
N ARG A 33 3.86 -1.78 4.29
CA ARG A 33 3.46 -2.26 5.62
C ARG A 33 2.49 -1.26 6.26
N GLU A 34 2.88 0.02 6.31
CA GLU A 34 2.05 1.07 6.87
C GLU A 34 0.71 1.16 6.14
N LEU A 35 0.74 1.08 4.81
CA LEU A 35 -0.47 1.08 3.98
C LEU A 35 -1.42 -0.08 4.31
N THR A 36 -0.87 -1.28 4.52
CA THR A 36 -1.65 -2.46 4.89
C THR A 36 -2.26 -2.28 6.28
N GLU A 37 -1.50 -1.76 7.24
CA GLU A 37 -2.01 -1.48 8.60
C GLU A 37 -3.10 -0.41 8.59
N LEU A 38 -2.91 0.67 7.82
CA LEU A 38 -3.91 1.71 7.62
C LEU A 38 -5.19 1.17 6.98
N ALA A 39 -5.06 0.33 5.96
CA ALA A 39 -6.19 -0.25 5.26
C ALA A 39 -6.96 -1.27 6.12
N LEU A 40 -6.27 -1.96 7.05
CA LEU A 40 -6.91 -2.83 8.04
C LEU A 40 -7.63 -2.04 9.14
N GLN A 41 -7.06 -0.91 9.57
CA GLN A 41 -7.62 -0.09 10.64
C GLN A 41 -8.72 0.86 10.17
N THR A 42 -8.68 1.30 8.90
CA THR A 42 -9.65 2.23 8.34
C THR A 42 -10.64 1.51 7.44
N THR A 43 -11.93 1.80 7.63
CA THR A 43 -12.98 1.47 6.63
C THR A 43 -13.18 2.60 5.62
N ARG A 44 -12.39 3.68 5.73
CA ARG A 44 -12.56 4.92 4.96
C ARG A 44 -11.73 4.87 3.67
N ARG A 45 -12.37 5.17 2.52
CA ARG A 45 -11.64 5.40 1.27
C ARG A 45 -10.81 6.67 1.42
N PHE A 46 -9.49 6.53 1.46
CA PHE A 46 -8.59 7.66 1.40
C PHE A 46 -8.44 8.13 -0.05
N GLU A 47 -8.27 9.44 -0.23
CA GLU A 47 -7.84 9.97 -1.53
C GLU A 47 -6.37 9.60 -1.78
N ARG A 48 -6.09 9.24 -3.02
CA ARG A 48 -4.77 8.75 -3.45
C ARG A 48 -3.64 9.70 -3.07
N ASP A 49 -3.85 11.01 -3.26
CA ASP A 49 -2.87 12.05 -2.97
C ASP A 49 -2.54 12.11 -1.46
N SER A 50 -3.57 12.13 -0.61
CA SER A 50 -3.40 12.15 0.86
C SER A 50 -2.74 10.88 1.38
N LEU A 51 -3.04 9.74 0.78
CA LEU A 51 -2.45 8.46 1.18
C LEU A 51 -0.99 8.37 0.77
N LEU A 52 -0.64 8.82 -0.45
CA LEU A 52 0.74 8.91 -0.91
C LEU A 52 1.56 9.88 -0.05
N GLU A 53 0.98 11.04 0.30
CA GLU A 53 1.63 12.01 1.18
C GLU A 53 1.86 11.45 2.58
N TYR A 54 0.87 10.80 3.17
CA TYR A 54 0.99 10.17 4.49
C TYR A 54 2.07 9.09 4.50
N VAL A 55 2.00 8.15 3.55
CA VAL A 55 2.96 7.02 3.47
C VAL A 55 4.36 7.54 3.17
N ALA A 56 4.50 8.59 2.35
CA ALA A 56 5.79 9.23 2.10
C ALA A 56 6.37 9.83 3.39
N GLN A 57 5.61 10.63 4.13
CA GLN A 57 6.06 11.20 5.40
C GLN A 57 6.43 10.13 6.44
N TRP A 58 5.63 9.07 6.54
CA TRP A 58 5.91 7.95 7.42
C TRP A 58 7.20 7.24 7.03
N THR A 59 7.37 6.95 5.74
CA THR A 59 8.55 6.24 5.23
C THR A 59 9.83 7.07 5.40
N ILE A 60 9.75 8.40 5.20
CA ILE A 60 10.86 9.33 5.50
C ILE A 60 11.25 9.25 6.96
N LYS A 61 10.27 9.27 7.89
CA LYS A 61 10.54 9.18 9.34
C LYS A 61 11.20 7.86 9.74
N GLN A 62 10.81 6.75 9.11
CA GLN A 62 11.32 5.42 9.45
C GLN A 62 12.67 5.10 8.81
N THR A 63 12.86 5.48 7.54
CA THR A 63 14.07 5.14 6.77
C THR A 63 15.15 6.22 6.82
N GLY A 64 14.80 7.45 7.21
CA GLY A 64 15.70 8.60 7.18
C GLY A 64 16.11 9.05 5.77
N GLN A 65 15.44 8.53 4.74
CA GLN A 65 15.73 8.84 3.34
C GLN A 65 15.17 10.22 2.95
N PRO A 66 15.77 10.92 1.96
CA PRO A 66 15.29 12.22 1.52
C PRO A 66 13.91 12.13 0.88
N GLU A 67 13.05 13.13 1.16
CA GLU A 67 11.69 13.23 0.61
C GLU A 67 11.60 12.98 -0.90
N PRO A 68 12.40 13.61 -1.78
CA PRO A 68 12.30 13.39 -3.22
C PRO A 68 12.53 11.93 -3.62
N LEU A 69 13.46 11.23 -2.97
CA LEU A 69 13.74 9.82 -3.24
C LEU A 69 12.55 8.93 -2.83
N VAL A 70 12.00 9.18 -1.63
CA VAL A 70 10.85 8.42 -1.14
C VAL A 70 9.61 8.67 -2.01
N ARG A 71 9.35 9.93 -2.37
CA ARG A 71 8.25 10.30 -3.27
C ARG A 71 8.40 9.63 -4.64
N GLU A 72 9.59 9.62 -5.21
CA GLU A 72 9.83 9.03 -6.53
C GLU A 72 9.65 7.50 -6.52
N ILE A 73 10.19 6.82 -5.49
CA ILE A 73 10.03 5.37 -5.29
C ILE A 73 8.56 5.01 -5.09
N LEU A 74 7.86 5.71 -4.19
CA LEU A 74 6.45 5.46 -3.92
C LEU A 74 5.56 5.81 -5.13
N ALA A 75 5.87 6.88 -5.87
CA ALA A 75 5.17 7.22 -7.09
C ALA A 75 5.36 6.15 -8.18
N CYS A 76 6.58 5.63 -8.37
CA CYS A 76 6.83 4.51 -9.27
C CYS A 76 6.10 3.23 -8.82
N ALA A 77 5.99 3.02 -7.52
CA ALA A 77 5.28 1.90 -6.93
C ALA A 77 3.76 2.14 -6.77
N GLY A 78 3.24 3.27 -7.25
CA GLY A 78 1.85 3.69 -7.04
C GLY A 78 0.83 2.65 -7.50
N ARG A 79 1.09 1.95 -8.60
CA ARG A 79 0.22 0.84 -9.07
C ARG A 79 0.04 -0.24 -8.01
N TRP A 80 1.11 -0.68 -7.35
CA TRP A 80 1.03 -1.71 -6.31
C TRP A 80 0.36 -1.18 -5.04
N MET A 81 0.45 0.12 -4.77
CA MET A 81 -0.26 0.76 -3.65
C MET A 81 -1.77 0.79 -3.92
N ASP A 82 -2.16 1.17 -5.14
CA ASP A 82 -3.55 1.16 -5.59
C ASP A 82 -4.12 -0.27 -5.50
N GLU A 83 -3.40 -1.27 -6.02
CA GLU A 83 -3.81 -2.69 -6.03
C GLU A 83 -3.94 -3.28 -4.60
N ALA A 84 -3.00 -2.97 -3.70
CA ALA A 84 -3.09 -3.38 -2.30
C ALA A 84 -4.28 -2.73 -1.57
N CYS A 85 -4.56 -1.46 -1.87
CA CYS A 85 -5.69 -0.75 -1.29
C CYS A 85 -7.03 -1.28 -1.81
N GLU A 86 -7.10 -1.62 -3.11
CA GLU A 86 -8.25 -2.29 -3.73
C GLU A 86 -8.49 -3.68 -3.16
N GLU A 87 -7.44 -4.49 -2.95
CA GLU A 87 -7.55 -5.83 -2.34
C GLU A 87 -8.14 -5.77 -0.93
N VAL A 88 -7.68 -4.82 -0.10
CA VAL A 88 -8.21 -4.65 1.26
C VAL A 88 -9.64 -4.08 1.22
N ALA A 89 -9.92 -3.13 0.34
CA ALA A 89 -11.28 -2.61 0.17
C ALA A 89 -12.26 -3.69 -0.33
N ALA A 90 -11.82 -4.58 -1.22
CA ALA A 90 -12.59 -5.70 -1.71
C ALA A 90 -12.92 -6.71 -0.59
N ARG A 91 -11.92 -7.06 0.25
CA ARG A 91 -12.13 -7.92 1.43
C ARG A 91 -13.15 -7.33 2.41
N ASN A 92 -13.02 -6.05 2.74
CA ASN A 92 -13.97 -5.38 3.66
C ASN A 92 -15.39 -5.33 3.09
N ASN A 93 -15.56 -5.22 1.77
CA ASN A 93 -16.88 -5.22 1.13
C ASN A 93 -17.49 -6.63 1.09
N ASP A 94 -16.70 -7.67 0.83
CA ASP A 94 -17.15 -9.06 0.82
C ASP A 94 -17.64 -9.53 2.20
N GLU A 95 -16.94 -9.15 3.28
CA GLU A 95 -17.38 -9.40 4.65
C GLU A 95 -18.68 -8.64 4.99
N ASN A 96 -18.83 -7.40 4.53
CA ASN A 96 -20.04 -6.61 4.72
C ASN A 96 -21.24 -7.16 3.91
N ARG A 97 -20.99 -7.82 2.77
CA ARG A 97 -22.04 -8.42 1.94
C ARG A 97 -22.50 -9.76 2.51
N SER A 98 -21.56 -10.61 2.95
CA SER A 98 -21.87 -11.90 3.58
C SER A 98 -22.66 -11.77 4.89
N ALA A 99 -22.45 -10.68 5.66
CA ALA A 99 -23.25 -10.41 6.86
C ALA A 99 -24.72 -10.01 6.57
N HIS A 100 -25.04 -9.58 5.34
CA HIS A 100 -26.40 -9.17 4.97
C HIS A 100 -27.25 -10.35 4.46
N ASP A 101 -26.63 -11.42 3.97
CA ASP A 101 -27.33 -12.58 3.38
C ASP A 101 -27.86 -13.61 4.40
N GLU A 102 -27.50 -13.50 5.68
CA GLU A 102 -28.00 -14.41 6.74
C GLU A 102 -29.36 -13.99 7.36
N HIS A 103 -29.84 -12.78 7.09
CA HIS A 103 -31.09 -12.27 7.69
C HIS A 103 -32.31 -12.35 6.75
N GLY A 104 -32.31 -13.29 5.79
CA GLY A 104 -33.37 -13.48 4.79
C GLY A 104 -34.02 -14.87 4.78
N ARG A 105 -33.76 -15.72 5.77
CA ARG A 105 -34.34 -17.08 5.82
C ARG A 105 -34.78 -17.51 7.20
N MET A 106 -35.70 -16.76 7.81
CA MET A 106 -36.52 -17.30 8.90
C MET A 106 -37.91 -16.66 8.88
N ASN A 107 -38.89 -17.53 8.56
CA ASN A 107 -40.36 -17.40 8.62
C ASN A 107 -41.09 -16.54 7.59
#